data_AF-A0A6M0CP43-F1
#
_entry.id   AF-A0A6M0CP43-F1
#
_cell.length_a   1.000
_cell.length_b   1.000
_cell.length_c   1.000
_cell.angle_alpha   90.00
_cell.angle_beta   90.00
_cell.angle_gamma   90.00
#
_symmetry.space_group_name_H-M   'P 1'
#
loop_
_entity.id
_entity.type
_entity.pdbx_description
1 polymer ?
#
loop_
_entity_poly.entity_id
_entity_poly.type
_entity_poly.pdbx_seq_one_letter_code
_entity_poly.pdbx_strand_id
1 'polypeptide(L)'
;MKKTLTLILILTGIIGNAQNLNKEIISKNDRPILVGQINKEGLTKEPYLPWFNQQYYNYELNQSAVKTIKKNLNDYKVQIFMGTWCGDSKRQVPRFYKILEAAKYDMTKLEVVGVSNAKEDYKKSPTGEEKGLNIKRVPTFILYKKGKEIGRIIERPTVSLEEDMLAIIGD
;
A
#
# COMPACT_ATOMS: atom_id res chain seq x y z
N MET A 1 -27.19 56.06 -23.03
CA MET A 1 -26.51 54.92 -23.66
C MET A 1 -26.11 53.94 -22.56
N LYS A 2 -26.62 52.70 -22.63
CA LYS A 2 -26.56 51.68 -21.58
C LYS A 2 -25.12 51.18 -21.42
N LYS A 3 -24.53 51.30 -20.22
CA LYS A 3 -23.26 50.66 -19.89
C LYS A 3 -23.56 49.23 -19.44
N THR A 4 -23.40 48.27 -20.33
CA THR A 4 -23.46 46.85 -19.99
C THR A 4 -22.19 46.45 -19.25
N LEU A 5 -22.33 46.09 -17.98
CA LEU A 5 -21.26 45.53 -17.15
C LEU A 5 -21.21 44.02 -17.41
N THR A 6 -20.29 43.55 -18.23
CA THR A 6 -20.12 42.12 -18.49
C THR A 6 -19.24 41.51 -17.39
N LEU A 7 -19.86 40.77 -16.49
CA LEU A 7 -19.20 39.95 -15.48
C LEU A 7 -18.68 38.67 -16.16
N ILE A 8 -17.37 38.57 -16.39
CA ILE A 8 -16.74 37.34 -16.86
C ILE A 8 -16.53 36.43 -15.65
N LEU A 9 -17.39 35.43 -15.52
CA LEU A 9 -17.30 34.34 -14.56
C LEU A 9 -16.08 33.48 -14.96
N ILE A 10 -14.96 33.61 -14.24
CA ILE A 10 -13.82 32.73 -14.39
C ILE A 10 -14.22 31.37 -13.82
N LEU A 11 -14.68 30.47 -14.68
CA LEU A 11 -14.83 29.06 -14.38
C LEU A 11 -13.41 28.46 -14.30
N THR A 12 -12.76 28.54 -13.14
CA THR A 12 -11.56 27.75 -12.89
C THR A 12 -11.98 26.28 -12.85
N GLY A 13 -11.93 25.63 -14.00
CA GLY A 13 -12.11 24.20 -14.13
C GLY A 13 -11.18 23.48 -13.16
N ILE A 14 -11.79 22.66 -12.32
CA ILE A 14 -11.13 21.76 -11.38
C ILE A 14 -10.11 20.95 -12.18
N ILE A 15 -8.82 21.21 -11.98
CA ILE A 15 -7.75 20.36 -12.50
C ILE A 15 -7.89 19.03 -11.75
N GLY A 16 -8.57 18.07 -12.38
CA GLY A 16 -8.56 16.70 -11.94
C GLY A 16 -7.12 16.20 -11.94
N ASN A 17 -6.55 16.01 -10.76
CA ASN A 17 -5.35 15.19 -10.61
C ASN A 17 -5.76 13.76 -10.97
N ALA A 18 -5.68 13.40 -12.25
CA ALA A 18 -5.76 12.01 -12.67
C ALA A 18 -4.61 11.28 -11.97
N GLN A 19 -4.94 10.54 -10.91
CA GLN A 19 -3.98 9.92 -10.02
C GLN A 19 -3.13 8.92 -10.80
N ASN A 20 -1.81 9.06 -10.70
CA ASN A 20 -0.81 8.19 -11.31
C ASN A 20 -0.75 6.82 -10.59
N LEU A 21 -1.86 6.08 -10.56
CA LEU A 21 -1.93 4.74 -9.98
C LEU A 21 -1.03 3.78 -10.77
N ASN A 22 -0.26 2.95 -10.06
CA ASN A 22 0.67 1.98 -10.66
C ASN A 22 1.72 2.62 -11.58
N LYS A 23 2.18 3.83 -11.26
CA LYS A 23 3.27 4.48 -12.00
C LYS A 23 4.55 3.68 -11.91
N GLU A 24 5.18 3.46 -13.05
CA GLU A 24 6.52 2.86 -13.14
C GLU A 24 7.62 3.89 -13.36
N ILE A 25 8.78 3.63 -12.78
CA ILE A 25 10.04 4.31 -13.11
C ILE A 25 11.14 3.26 -13.30
N ILE A 26 12.21 3.63 -13.99
CA ILE A 26 13.40 2.78 -14.12
C ILE A 26 14.26 2.92 -12.87
N SER A 27 14.53 1.80 -12.20
CA SER A 27 15.41 1.73 -11.04
C SER A 27 16.89 1.80 -11.43
N LYS A 28 17.77 1.95 -10.43
CA LYS A 28 19.24 1.95 -10.61
C LYS A 28 19.79 0.74 -11.41
N ASN A 29 19.09 -0.38 -11.40
CA ASN A 29 19.53 -1.62 -12.05
C ASN A 29 18.82 -1.85 -13.39
N ASP A 30 18.32 -0.79 -14.04
CA ASP A 30 17.60 -0.82 -15.32
C ASP A 30 16.36 -1.72 -15.33
N ARG A 31 15.73 -1.89 -14.17
CA ARG A 31 14.47 -2.63 -14.01
C ARG A 31 13.33 -1.68 -13.65
N PRO A 32 12.13 -1.86 -14.22
CA PRO A 32 10.98 -1.06 -13.83
C PRO A 32 10.60 -1.37 -12.38
N ILE A 33 10.19 -0.33 -11.65
CA ILE A 33 9.65 -0.40 -10.29
C ILE A 33 8.41 0.47 -10.18
N LEU A 34 7.41 -0.01 -9.45
CA LEU A 34 6.23 0.79 -9.11
C LEU A 34 6.52 1.79 -7.99
N VAL A 35 6.04 3.02 -8.13
CA VAL A 35 6.18 4.13 -7.17
C VAL A 35 4.88 4.93 -7.01
N GLY A 36 4.69 5.55 -5.85
CA GLY A 36 3.46 6.28 -5.52
C GLY A 36 2.33 5.32 -5.15
N GLN A 37 1.08 5.72 -5.38
CA GLN A 37 -0.06 4.83 -5.12
C GLN A 37 -0.06 3.65 -6.10
N ILE A 38 -0.22 2.44 -5.56
CA ILE A 38 -0.23 1.19 -6.32
C ILE A 38 -1.34 0.27 -5.80
N ASN A 39 -1.69 -0.76 -6.56
CA ASN A 39 -2.67 -1.75 -6.15
C ASN A 39 -2.28 -3.17 -6.58
N LYS A 40 -3.13 -4.15 -6.24
CA LYS A 40 -2.91 -5.55 -6.60
C LYS A 40 -2.79 -5.75 -8.11
N GLU A 41 -3.59 -5.04 -8.91
CA GLU A 41 -3.55 -5.13 -10.38
C GLU A 41 -2.16 -4.77 -10.93
N GLY A 42 -1.53 -3.70 -10.41
CA GLY A 42 -0.16 -3.34 -10.78
C GLY A 42 0.86 -4.40 -10.34
N LEU A 43 0.70 -4.93 -9.12
CA LEU A 43 1.58 -5.98 -8.57
C LEU A 43 1.42 -7.35 -9.27
N THR A 44 0.33 -7.54 -10.02
CA THR A 44 0.05 -8.75 -10.81
C THR A 44 0.23 -8.55 -12.31
N LYS A 45 0.99 -7.52 -12.73
CA LYS A 45 1.48 -7.36 -14.11
C LYS A 45 2.96 -7.75 -14.18
N GLU A 46 3.45 -8.10 -15.36
CA GLU A 46 4.89 -8.27 -15.58
C GLU A 46 5.63 -6.95 -15.34
N PRO A 47 6.84 -6.96 -14.74
CA PRO A 47 7.63 -8.14 -14.33
C PRO A 47 7.37 -8.60 -12.87
N TYR A 48 6.29 -8.15 -12.24
CA TYR A 48 6.00 -8.39 -10.83
C TYR A 48 5.27 -9.70 -10.56
N LEU A 49 4.45 -10.12 -11.52
CA LEU A 49 3.57 -11.28 -11.46
C LEU A 49 4.26 -12.57 -10.96
N PRO A 50 5.47 -12.96 -11.42
CA PRO A 50 6.05 -14.25 -11.02
C PRO A 50 6.29 -14.37 -9.52
N TRP A 51 6.90 -13.36 -8.89
CA TRP A 51 7.16 -13.40 -7.46
C TRP A 51 5.89 -13.11 -6.65
N PHE A 52 4.95 -12.32 -7.18
CA PHE A 52 3.67 -12.09 -6.51
C PHE A 52 2.90 -13.40 -6.39
N ASN A 53 2.70 -14.11 -7.51
CA ASN A 53 1.99 -15.38 -7.54
C ASN A 53 2.67 -16.44 -6.69
N GLN A 54 4.00 -16.58 -6.79
CA GLN A 54 4.74 -17.54 -6.00
C GLN A 54 4.51 -17.33 -4.49
N GLN A 55 4.61 -16.09 -4.01
CA GLN A 55 4.47 -15.79 -2.59
C GLN A 55 3.01 -15.81 -2.12
N TYR A 56 2.08 -15.46 -2.99
CA TYR A 56 0.64 -15.54 -2.72
C TYR A 56 0.21 -17.01 -2.62
N TYR A 57 0.38 -17.81 -3.67
CA TYR A 57 -0.16 -19.17 -3.72
C TYR A 57 0.53 -20.12 -2.72
N ASN A 58 1.85 -20.02 -2.53
CA ASN A 58 2.59 -20.91 -1.63
C ASN A 58 2.43 -20.59 -0.14
N TYR A 59 1.77 -19.49 0.23
CA TYR A 59 1.57 -19.14 1.63
C TYR A 59 0.40 -19.90 2.25
N GLU A 60 0.68 -20.76 3.22
CA GLU A 60 -0.34 -21.49 3.96
C GLU A 60 -0.90 -20.61 5.08
N LEU A 61 -2.21 -20.39 5.05
CA LEU A 61 -2.88 -19.52 6.02
C LEU A 61 -3.17 -20.27 7.32
N ASN A 62 -2.95 -19.60 8.46
CA ASN A 62 -3.51 -20.06 9.72
C ASN A 62 -5.02 -19.74 9.75
N GLN A 63 -5.85 -20.73 9.40
CA GLN A 63 -7.30 -20.55 9.28
C GLN A 63 -7.97 -20.11 10.59
N SER A 64 -7.44 -20.53 11.74
CA SER A 64 -7.95 -20.10 13.04
C SER A 64 -7.70 -18.60 13.24
N ALA A 65 -6.48 -18.14 12.98
CA ALA A 65 -6.12 -16.74 13.09
C ALA A 65 -6.90 -15.87 12.09
N VAL A 66 -7.02 -16.30 10.83
CA VAL A 66 -7.82 -15.60 9.80
C VAL A 66 -9.27 -15.42 10.23
N LYS A 67 -9.87 -16.43 10.88
CA LYS A 67 -11.25 -16.34 11.39
C LYS A 67 -11.40 -15.25 12.46
N THR A 68 -10.41 -15.09 13.33
CA THR A 68 -10.40 -14.02 14.34
C THR A 68 -10.15 -12.66 13.69
N ILE A 69 -9.14 -12.56 12.81
CA ILE A 69 -8.82 -11.34 12.06
C ILE A 69 -10.06 -10.79 11.34
N LYS A 70 -10.80 -11.67 10.66
CA LYS A 70 -12.03 -11.32 9.92
C LYS A 70 -13.07 -10.57 10.77
N LYS A 71 -13.17 -10.84 12.08
CA LYS A 71 -14.17 -10.20 12.94
C LYS A 71 -13.89 -8.72 13.15
N ASN A 72 -12.62 -8.36 13.30
CA ASN A 72 -12.21 -7.05 13.79
C ASN A 72 -11.54 -6.19 12.72
N LEU A 73 -10.89 -6.80 11.71
CA LEU A 73 -10.00 -6.12 10.79
C LEU A 73 -10.69 -4.99 10.00
N ASN A 74 -11.99 -5.10 9.71
CA ASN A 74 -12.74 -4.09 8.98
C ASN A 74 -12.97 -2.77 9.78
N ASP A 75 -12.67 -2.74 11.07
CA ASP A 75 -12.61 -1.49 11.85
C ASP A 75 -11.35 -0.66 11.55
N TYR A 76 -10.38 -1.28 10.88
CA TYR A 76 -9.07 -0.70 10.66
C TYR A 76 -8.91 -0.24 9.20
N LYS A 77 -8.12 0.81 9.00
CA LYS A 77 -7.51 1.14 7.71
C LYS A 77 -6.09 0.55 7.71
N VAL A 78 -5.69 -0.03 6.59
CA VAL A 78 -4.33 -0.56 6.40
C VAL A 78 -3.61 0.29 5.36
N GLN A 79 -2.40 0.75 5.70
CA GLN A 79 -1.50 1.42 4.76
C GLN A 79 -0.19 0.63 4.67
N ILE A 80 0.26 0.33 3.46
CA ILE A 80 1.46 -0.46 3.21
C ILE A 80 2.46 0.39 2.44
N PHE A 81 3.67 0.55 2.95
CA PHE A 81 4.80 1.08 2.19
C PHE A 81 5.66 -0.08 1.73
N MET A 82 5.89 -0.22 0.43
CA MET A 82 6.65 -1.33 -0.13
C MET A 82 7.58 -0.90 -1.28
N GLY A 83 8.68 -1.63 -1.45
CA GLY A 83 9.53 -1.50 -2.63
C GLY A 83 9.42 -2.74 -3.52
N THR A 84 8.96 -2.60 -4.78
CA THR A 84 8.92 -3.72 -5.75
C THR A 84 10.31 -4.26 -6.10
N TRP A 85 11.38 -3.56 -5.71
CA TRP A 85 12.78 -3.98 -5.81
C TRP A 85 13.28 -4.74 -4.57
N CYS A 86 12.57 -4.67 -3.43
CA CYS A 86 13.02 -5.22 -2.15
C CYS A 86 12.55 -6.67 -1.96
N GLY A 87 13.46 -7.57 -1.58
CA GLY A 87 13.17 -8.99 -1.37
C GLY A 87 12.11 -9.26 -0.30
N ASP A 88 12.14 -8.51 0.82
CA ASP A 88 11.14 -8.66 1.88
C ASP A 88 9.77 -8.14 1.46
N SER A 89 9.73 -7.09 0.64
CA SER A 89 8.47 -6.56 0.10
C SER A 89 7.83 -7.58 -0.84
N LYS A 90 8.64 -8.16 -1.74
CA LYS A 90 8.20 -9.25 -2.63
C LYS A 90 7.69 -10.46 -1.85
N ARG A 91 8.29 -10.75 -0.68
CA ARG A 91 7.92 -11.89 0.16
C ARG A 91 6.63 -11.64 0.94
N GLN A 92 6.54 -10.54 1.68
CA GLN A 92 5.48 -10.37 2.68
C GLN A 92 4.22 -9.74 2.11
N VAL A 93 4.29 -8.84 1.12
CA VAL A 93 3.10 -8.14 0.61
C VAL A 93 2.11 -9.09 -0.05
N PRO A 94 2.50 -10.04 -0.93
CA PRO A 94 1.55 -10.99 -1.52
C PRO A 94 0.90 -11.90 -0.46
N ARG A 95 1.65 -12.30 0.57
CA ARG A 95 1.13 -13.09 1.70
C ARG A 95 0.09 -12.29 2.50
N PHE A 96 0.39 -11.02 2.76
CA PHE A 96 -0.53 -10.10 3.43
C PHE A 96 -1.83 -9.91 2.62
N TYR A 97 -1.74 -9.73 1.29
CA TYR A 97 -2.91 -9.72 0.40
C TYR A 97 -3.77 -10.99 0.55
N LYS A 98 -3.14 -12.16 0.63
CA LYS A 98 -3.87 -13.43 0.82
C LYS A 98 -4.63 -13.48 2.14
N ILE A 99 -4.05 -12.98 3.22
CA ILE A 99 -4.71 -12.86 4.52
C ILE A 99 -5.90 -11.91 4.44
N LEU A 100 -5.72 -10.72 3.85
CA LEU A 100 -6.79 -9.73 3.68
C LEU A 100 -7.99 -10.32 2.90
N GLU A 101 -7.72 -11.00 1.80
CA GLU A 101 -8.76 -11.60 0.95
C GLU A 101 -9.48 -12.75 1.66
N ALA A 102 -8.74 -13.63 2.35
CA ALA A 102 -9.33 -14.71 3.15
C ALA A 102 -10.16 -14.18 4.33
N ALA A 103 -9.73 -13.06 4.93
CA ALA A 103 -10.45 -12.36 5.98
C ALA A 103 -11.64 -11.54 5.46
N LYS A 104 -11.89 -11.49 4.14
CA LYS A 104 -12.91 -10.64 3.51
C LYS A 104 -12.80 -9.18 3.94
N TYR A 105 -11.57 -8.67 3.97
CA TYR A 105 -11.28 -7.27 4.26
C TYR A 105 -11.86 -6.36 3.17
N ASP A 106 -12.39 -5.22 3.58
CA ASP A 106 -12.80 -4.15 2.68
C ASP A 106 -11.57 -3.49 2.05
N MET A 107 -11.24 -3.93 0.83
CA MET A 107 -10.07 -3.46 0.10
C MET A 107 -10.11 -1.96 -0.24
N THR A 108 -11.26 -1.28 -0.10
CA THR A 108 -11.33 0.18 -0.23
C THR A 108 -10.62 0.91 0.91
N LYS A 109 -10.42 0.22 2.04
CA LYS A 109 -9.64 0.68 3.20
C LYS A 109 -8.17 0.27 3.13
N LEU A 110 -7.73 -0.36 2.03
CA LEU A 110 -6.32 -0.68 1.79
C LEU A 110 -5.68 0.43 0.96
N GLU A 111 -4.58 0.96 1.45
CA GLU A 111 -3.70 1.86 0.70
C GLU A 111 -2.33 1.20 0.57
N VAL A 112 -1.79 1.13 -0.65
CA VAL A 112 -0.45 0.62 -0.91
C VAL A 112 0.35 1.67 -1.65
N VAL A 113 1.54 1.97 -1.12
CA VAL A 113 2.45 2.98 -1.63
C VAL A 113 3.77 2.32 -2.01
N GLY A 114 4.11 2.41 -3.29
CA GLY A 114 5.42 2.04 -3.84
C GLY A 114 6.47 3.12 -3.54
N VAL A 115 7.65 2.71 -3.09
CA VAL A 115 8.77 3.62 -2.83
C VAL A 115 9.98 3.34 -3.73
N SER A 116 10.73 4.40 -4.03
CA SER A 116 11.91 4.34 -4.90
C SER A 116 13.14 3.74 -4.20
N ASN A 117 14.07 3.20 -5.01
CA ASN A 117 15.42 2.83 -4.58
C ASN A 117 16.53 3.74 -5.14
N ALA A 118 16.15 4.81 -5.85
CA ALA A 118 17.10 5.82 -6.31
C ALA A 118 17.79 6.46 -5.10
N LYS A 119 19.06 6.87 -5.25
CA LYS A 119 19.87 7.39 -4.14
C LYS A 119 19.21 8.61 -3.45
N GLU A 120 18.72 9.56 -4.24
CA GLU A 120 18.12 10.81 -3.75
C GLU A 120 16.70 10.60 -3.17
N ASP A 121 16.00 9.57 -3.64
CA ASP A 121 14.61 9.25 -3.28
C ASP A 121 14.47 7.90 -2.58
N TYR A 122 15.52 7.45 -1.89
CA TYR A 122 15.55 6.12 -1.29
C TYR A 122 14.45 5.98 -0.23
N LYS A 123 13.55 5.02 -0.46
CA LYS A 123 12.34 4.75 0.35
C LYS A 123 11.36 5.92 0.43
N LYS A 124 11.38 6.81 -0.56
CA LYS A 124 10.40 7.88 -0.73
C LYS A 124 9.43 7.55 -1.85
N SER A 125 8.21 8.03 -1.76
CA SER A 125 7.28 8.05 -2.89
C SER A 125 7.36 9.41 -3.61
N PRO A 126 6.93 9.50 -4.88
CA PRO A 126 6.93 10.76 -5.62
C PRO A 126 6.00 11.83 -5.03
N THR A 127 4.95 11.39 -4.33
CA THR A 127 3.89 12.22 -3.73
C THR A 127 4.10 12.46 -2.24
N GLY A 128 5.09 11.81 -1.61
CA GLY A 128 5.51 12.07 -0.24
C GLY A 128 4.61 11.47 0.84
N GLU A 129 3.83 10.42 0.53
CA GLU A 129 2.98 9.72 1.50
C GLU A 129 3.78 9.19 2.70
N GLU A 130 5.09 8.93 2.57
CA GLU A 130 5.94 8.43 3.66
C GLU A 130 6.29 9.50 4.71
N LYS A 131 6.10 10.79 4.38
CA LYS A 131 6.55 11.91 5.20
C LYS A 131 5.87 11.89 6.57
N GLY A 132 6.67 12.02 7.63
CA GLY A 132 6.17 11.99 9.01
C GLY A 132 5.83 10.59 9.54
N LEU A 133 5.85 9.54 8.72
CA LEU A 133 5.49 8.17 9.13
C LEU A 133 6.69 7.30 9.53
N ASN A 134 7.91 7.84 9.43
CA ASN A 134 9.15 7.18 9.84
C ASN A 134 9.41 5.83 9.12
N ILE A 135 9.20 5.80 7.81
CA ILE A 135 9.38 4.59 6.97
C ILE A 135 10.87 4.31 6.73
N LYS A 136 11.53 3.63 7.68
CA LYS A 136 12.96 3.28 7.58
C LYS A 136 13.22 1.96 6.85
N ARG A 137 12.25 1.04 6.86
CA ARG A 137 12.34 -0.30 6.26
C ARG A 137 11.08 -0.60 5.47
N VAL A 138 11.21 -1.45 4.46
CA VAL A 138 10.08 -1.89 3.63
C VAL A 138 10.06 -3.41 3.54
N PRO A 139 8.88 -4.05 3.55
CA PRO A 139 7.57 -3.42 3.65
C PRO A 139 7.31 -2.93 5.07
N THR A 140 6.51 -1.88 5.24
CA THR A 140 5.93 -1.51 6.54
C THR A 140 4.42 -1.52 6.38
N PHE A 141 3.73 -2.34 7.19
CA PHE A 141 2.28 -2.43 7.24
C PHE A 141 1.82 -1.63 8.47
N ILE A 142 0.99 -0.61 8.28
CA ILE A 142 0.50 0.27 9.35
C ILE A 142 -1.02 0.09 9.46
N LEU A 143 -1.50 -0.18 10.67
CA LEU A 143 -2.91 -0.34 10.96
C LEU A 143 -3.41 0.86 11.76
N TYR A 144 -4.48 1.49 11.27
CA TYR A 144 -5.11 2.64 11.88
C TYR A 144 -6.52 2.30 12.32
N LYS A 145 -6.93 2.75 13.51
CA LYS A 145 -8.33 2.70 13.98
C LYS A 145 -8.75 4.11 14.36
N LYS A 146 -9.89 4.57 13.83
CA LYS A 146 -10.41 5.93 14.05
C LYS A 146 -9.36 7.03 13.77
N GLY A 147 -8.57 6.84 12.70
CA GLY A 147 -7.54 7.80 12.28
C GLY A 147 -6.23 7.79 13.09
N LYS A 148 -6.13 6.99 14.16
CA LYS A 148 -4.92 6.83 14.95
C LYS A 148 -4.20 5.54 14.58
N GLU A 149 -2.88 5.60 14.44
CA GLU A 149 -2.06 4.40 14.30
C GLU A 149 -2.12 3.56 15.58
N ILE A 150 -2.49 2.28 15.44
CA ILE A 150 -2.59 1.32 16.54
C ILE A 150 -1.34 0.46 16.61
N GLY A 151 -0.76 0.14 15.45
CA GLY A 151 0.47 -0.63 15.38
C GLY A 151 0.97 -0.79 13.96
N ARG A 152 2.17 -1.33 13.83
CA ARG A 152 2.81 -1.60 12.54
C ARG A 152 3.64 -2.88 12.57
N ILE A 153 3.72 -3.55 11.42
CA ILE A 153 4.63 -4.67 11.16
C ILE A 153 5.72 -4.16 10.23
N ILE A 154 6.99 -4.31 10.63
CA ILE A 154 8.13 -3.73 9.92
C ILE A 154 9.00 -4.84 9.33
N GLU A 155 9.17 -4.83 8.01
CA GLU A 155 10.02 -5.70 7.19
C GLU A 155 9.60 -7.18 7.18
N ARG A 156 9.56 -7.84 8.33
CA ARG A 156 9.18 -9.25 8.52
C ARG A 156 8.34 -9.40 9.78
N PRO A 157 7.41 -10.38 9.84
CA PRO A 157 6.70 -10.67 11.07
C PRO A 157 7.64 -11.23 12.15
N THR A 158 7.27 -11.02 13.40
CA THR A 158 7.95 -11.57 14.58
C THR A 158 7.65 -13.05 14.74
N VAL A 159 6.37 -13.43 14.57
CA VAL A 159 5.92 -14.83 14.63
C VAL A 159 5.38 -15.26 13.27
N SER A 160 4.30 -14.62 12.83
CA SER A 160 3.71 -14.75 11.50
C SER A 160 2.93 -13.48 11.19
N LEU A 161 2.52 -13.29 9.94
CA LEU A 161 1.72 -12.10 9.60
C LEU A 161 0.38 -12.11 10.35
N GLU A 162 -0.28 -13.25 10.43
CA GLU A 162 -1.56 -13.37 11.15
C GLU A 162 -1.42 -13.11 12.65
N GLU A 163 -0.42 -13.68 13.31
CA GLU A 163 -0.21 -13.48 14.76
C GLU A 163 0.18 -12.02 15.08
N ASP A 164 1.06 -11.43 14.28
CA ASP A 164 1.44 -10.02 14.44
C ASP A 164 0.25 -9.08 14.16
N MET A 165 -0.64 -9.44 13.22
CA MET A 165 -1.89 -8.70 12.99
C MET A 165 -2.82 -8.79 14.20
N LEU A 166 -3.02 -9.98 14.76
CA LEU A 166 -3.85 -10.20 15.95
C LEU A 166 -3.35 -9.42 17.16
N ALA A 167 -2.02 -9.38 17.37
CA ALA A 167 -1.40 -8.59 18.42
C ALA A 167 -1.71 -7.08 18.31
N ILE A 168 -2.00 -6.58 17.10
CA ILE A 168 -2.34 -5.17 16.86
C ILE A 168 -3.85 -4.91 16.96
N ILE A 169 -4.67 -5.78 16.36
CA ILE A 169 -6.12 -5.52 16.25
C ILE A 169 -6.93 -6.00 17.45
N GLY A 170 -6.36 -6.86 18.30
CA GLY A 170 -7.01 -7.50 19.43
C GLY A 170 -7.92 -8.68 19.03
N ASP A 171 -8.29 -9.48 20.03
CA ASP A 171 -9.21 -10.63 19.91
C ASP A 171 -10.67 -10.21 19.66
#